data_AF-A0A9E1ZJ22-F1
#
_entry.id   AF-A0A9E1ZJ22-F1
#
_cell.length_a   1.000
_cell.length_b   1.000
_cell.length_c   1.000
_cell.angle_alpha   90.00
_cell.angle_beta   90.00
_cell.angle_gamma   90.00
#
_symmetry.space_group_name_H-M   'P 1'
#
loop_
_entity.id
_entity.type
_entity.pdbx_description
1 polymer ?
#
loop_
_entity_poly.entity_id
_entity_poly.type
_entity_poly.pdbx_seq_one_letter_code
_entity_poly.pdbx_strand_id
1 'polypeptide(L)'
;MIKKLTLARRFVAAGVLSAFMFIGIASVNAQNISDGLIAYWPFDADLQDAVGDSHGEGMGSDDIVFSQGQWGSGIDLDGVDQYVETPLDNEEMFDFQDDTGFSISAWYKVGEFTKSWQALIAKGEGNRWRIHRRGDENILTGNGGNGDVPAGTPDINDGELHHIV
;
A
#
# COMPACT_ATOMS: atom_id res chain seq x y z
N MET A 1 -35.52 84.05 -4.09
CA MET A 1 -36.00 82.95 -4.94
C MET A 1 -35.09 81.74 -4.69
N ILE A 2 -35.55 80.76 -3.92
CA ILE A 2 -34.80 79.58 -3.49
C ILE A 2 -35.49 78.36 -4.09
N LYS A 3 -34.72 77.49 -4.75
CA LYS A 3 -34.77 76.03 -4.62
C LYS A 3 -33.50 75.45 -5.26
N LYS A 4 -32.67 74.81 -4.43
CA LYS A 4 -31.45 74.09 -4.81
C LYS A 4 -31.78 72.62 -5.13
N LEU A 5 -31.00 72.08 -6.06
CA LEU A 5 -30.58 70.68 -6.27
C LEU A 5 -31.64 69.57 -6.38
N THR A 6 -31.57 68.79 -7.46
CA THR A 6 -30.93 67.45 -7.41
C THR A 6 -30.74 66.85 -8.81
N LEU A 7 -29.57 66.23 -8.99
CA LEU A 7 -29.15 65.42 -10.14
C LEU A 7 -29.88 64.07 -10.12
N ALA A 8 -30.41 63.59 -11.25
CA ALA A 8 -30.93 62.22 -11.43
C ALA A 8 -30.47 61.67 -12.79
N ARG A 9 -29.49 60.77 -12.81
CA ARG A 9 -29.57 59.30 -12.89
C ARG A 9 -30.04 58.75 -14.25
N ARG A 10 -29.15 57.98 -14.91
CA ARG A 10 -29.48 56.71 -15.57
C ARG A 10 -28.23 55.84 -15.82
N PHE A 11 -28.25 54.65 -15.20
CA PHE A 11 -27.38 53.49 -15.43
C PHE A 11 -27.96 52.60 -16.55
N VAL A 12 -27.12 51.93 -17.35
CA VAL A 12 -27.24 50.55 -17.90
C VAL A 12 -25.79 50.15 -18.31
N ALA A 13 -25.05 49.28 -17.58
CA ALA A 13 -25.03 47.81 -17.61
C ALA A 13 -24.71 47.22 -19.01
N ALA A 14 -24.06 46.08 -19.22
CA ALA A 14 -23.24 45.13 -18.50
C ALA A 14 -22.82 44.11 -19.57
N GLY A 15 -21.67 43.46 -19.44
CA GLY A 15 -21.29 42.39 -20.36
C GLY A 15 -19.93 41.77 -20.11
N VAL A 16 -19.53 41.55 -18.85
CA VAL A 16 -18.47 40.58 -18.56
C VAL A 16 -19.17 39.26 -18.31
N LEU A 17 -19.10 38.36 -19.28
CA LEU A 17 -19.56 36.99 -19.15
C LEU A 17 -18.51 36.24 -18.30
N SER A 18 -18.69 36.23 -16.98
CA SER A 18 -17.92 35.37 -16.11
C SER A 18 -18.36 33.92 -16.37
N ALA A 19 -17.54 33.18 -17.11
CA ALA A 19 -17.64 31.74 -17.18
C ALA A 19 -17.36 31.17 -15.78
N PHE A 20 -18.39 30.67 -15.10
CA PHE A 20 -18.22 29.87 -13.91
C PHE A 20 -17.60 28.53 -14.33
N MET A 21 -16.30 28.40 -14.10
CA MET A 21 -15.62 27.12 -14.14
C MET A 21 -16.13 26.30 -12.96
N PHE A 22 -17.10 25.41 -13.21
CA PHE A 22 -17.41 24.33 -12.27
C PHE A 22 -16.24 23.36 -12.32
N ILE A 23 -15.29 23.54 -11.40
CA ILE A 23 -14.37 22.46 -11.02
C ILE A 23 -15.25 21.46 -10.27
N GLY A 24 -15.71 20.43 -10.98
CA GLY A 24 -16.27 19.25 -10.34
C GLY A 24 -15.15 18.59 -9.56
N ILE A 25 -15.05 18.90 -8.27
CA ILE A 25 -14.29 18.07 -7.33
C ILE A 25 -15.07 16.77 -7.26
N ALA A 26 -14.61 15.74 -7.98
CA ALA A 26 -15.01 14.39 -7.66
C ALA A 26 -14.61 14.18 -6.20
N SER A 27 -15.60 14.12 -5.31
CA SER A 27 -15.38 13.70 -3.95
C SER A 27 -15.01 12.23 -4.03
N VAL A 28 -13.71 11.95 -4.07
CA VAL A 28 -13.23 10.59 -3.83
C VAL A 28 -13.54 10.34 -2.36
N ASN A 29 -14.64 9.65 -2.07
CA ASN A 29 -14.84 9.07 -0.75
C ASN A 29 -13.75 8.03 -0.60
N ALA A 30 -12.59 8.41 -0.05
CA ALA A 30 -11.65 7.42 0.44
C ALA A 30 -12.41 6.60 1.48
N GLN A 31 -12.62 5.31 1.20
CA GLN A 31 -13.09 4.40 2.23
C GLN A 31 -12.12 4.49 3.41
N ASN A 32 -12.64 4.40 4.62
CA ASN A 32 -11.76 4.32 5.78
C ASN A 32 -10.88 3.09 5.58
N ILE A 33 -9.57 3.19 5.83
CA ILE A 33 -8.67 2.05 5.62
C ILE A 33 -9.05 0.86 6.50
N SER A 34 -9.77 1.08 7.61
CA SER A 34 -10.36 0.01 8.42
C SER A 34 -11.45 -0.78 7.69
N ASP A 35 -12.10 -0.17 6.70
CA ASP A 35 -13.20 -0.78 5.95
C ASP A 35 -12.61 -1.68 4.86
N GLY A 36 -12.46 -2.97 5.19
CA GLY A 36 -11.89 -3.99 4.28
C GLY A 36 -10.47 -4.43 4.63
N LEU A 37 -9.85 -3.85 5.67
CA LEU A 37 -8.61 -4.38 6.23
C LEU A 37 -8.91 -5.67 6.99
N ILE A 38 -8.32 -6.78 6.54
CA ILE A 38 -8.56 -8.12 7.11
C ILE A 38 -7.43 -8.59 8.04
N ALA A 39 -6.22 -8.06 7.88
CA ALA A 39 -5.06 -8.38 8.69
C ALA A 39 -4.06 -7.22 8.67
N TYR A 40 -3.36 -6.97 9.79
CA TYR A 40 -2.32 -5.97 9.89
C TYR A 40 -1.28 -6.36 10.94
N TRP A 41 -0.05 -6.60 10.51
CA TRP A 41 1.08 -6.85 11.39
C TRP A 41 1.92 -5.58 11.53
N PRO A 42 1.88 -4.90 12.68
CA PRO A 42 2.69 -3.70 12.90
C PRO A 42 4.19 -4.04 13.01
N PHE A 43 4.50 -5.27 13.44
CA PHE A 43 5.84 -5.74 13.81
C PHE A 43 6.53 -4.85 14.86
N ASP A 44 5.73 -4.24 15.75
CA ASP A 44 6.24 -3.41 16.83
C ASP A 44 6.44 -4.24 18.10
N ALA A 45 7.55 -5.01 18.09
CA ALA A 45 8.01 -5.91 19.15
C ALA A 45 7.22 -7.22 19.34
N ASP A 46 6.28 -7.54 18.46
CA ASP A 46 5.67 -8.86 18.35
C ASP A 46 5.27 -9.19 16.89
N LEU A 47 4.77 -10.40 16.66
CA LEU A 47 4.29 -10.87 15.36
C LEU A 47 2.75 -10.90 15.29
N GLN A 48 2.07 -10.13 16.14
CA GLN A 48 0.61 -10.21 16.25
C GLN A 48 -0.09 -9.45 15.12
N ASP A 49 -1.14 -10.07 14.61
CA ASP A 49 -2.13 -9.39 13.79
C ASP A 49 -2.99 -8.49 14.68
N ALA A 50 -2.95 -7.18 14.44
CA ALA A 50 -3.65 -6.17 15.23
C ALA A 50 -5.11 -5.97 14.81
N VAL A 51 -5.55 -6.60 13.72
CA VAL A 51 -6.91 -6.47 13.17
C VAL A 51 -7.68 -7.78 13.25
N GLY A 52 -7.04 -8.88 12.87
CA GLY A 52 -7.60 -10.23 12.88
C GLY A 52 -6.96 -11.13 13.93
N ASP A 53 -7.04 -12.44 13.66
CA ASP A 53 -6.47 -13.51 14.49
C ASP A 53 -5.38 -14.27 13.72
N SER A 54 -4.83 -13.69 12.65
CA SER A 54 -3.78 -14.29 11.82
C SER A 54 -2.39 -14.01 12.39
N HIS A 55 -2.24 -14.24 13.69
CA HIS A 55 -1.00 -14.05 14.43
C HIS A 55 0.16 -14.83 13.79
N GLY A 56 1.28 -14.14 13.55
CA GLY A 56 2.44 -14.73 12.89
C GLY A 56 3.26 -15.62 13.82
N GLU A 57 3.83 -16.68 13.26
CA GLU A 57 4.85 -17.51 13.88
C GLU A 57 6.19 -17.29 13.16
N GLY A 58 7.24 -17.00 13.92
CA GLY A 58 8.58 -16.84 13.38
C GLY A 58 9.18 -18.20 13.02
N MET A 59 9.60 -18.34 11.77
CA MET A 59 10.23 -19.54 11.23
C MET A 59 11.69 -19.25 10.91
N GLY A 60 12.52 -20.29 10.92
CA GLY A 60 13.95 -20.22 10.63
C GLY A 60 14.78 -21.00 11.64
N SER A 61 16.09 -20.98 11.43
CA SER A 61 17.06 -21.64 12.31
C SER A 61 17.35 -20.85 13.59
N ASP A 62 17.24 -19.52 13.53
CA ASP A 62 17.39 -18.58 14.64
C ASP A 62 16.11 -17.74 14.83
N ASP A 63 15.95 -17.12 16.00
CA ASP A 63 14.82 -16.23 16.30
C ASP A 63 14.85 -14.96 15.43
N ILE A 64 13.68 -14.53 14.94
CA ILE A 64 13.52 -13.25 14.26
C ILE A 64 13.73 -12.11 15.25
N VAL A 65 14.56 -11.13 14.88
CA VAL A 65 14.84 -9.96 15.71
C VAL A 65 14.05 -8.74 15.24
N PHE A 66 13.80 -7.82 16.16
CA PHE A 66 13.14 -6.55 15.88
C PHE A 66 14.17 -5.43 15.80
N SER A 67 14.06 -4.60 14.77
CA SER A 67 14.93 -3.45 14.53
C SER A 67 14.12 -2.21 14.15
N GLN A 68 14.78 -1.07 13.89
CA GLN A 68 14.10 0.18 13.54
C GLN A 68 13.31 0.03 12.23
N GLY A 69 11.98 0.12 12.31
CA GLY A 69 11.09 0.17 11.16
C GLY A 69 10.86 1.60 10.67
N GLN A 70 9.97 1.76 9.67
CA GLN A 70 9.50 3.07 9.23
C GLN A 70 8.84 3.85 10.40
N TRP A 71 8.09 3.13 11.22
CA TRP A 71 7.51 3.61 12.48
C TRP A 71 7.73 2.53 13.54
N GLY A 72 8.13 2.91 14.75
CA GLY A 72 8.41 1.94 15.81
C GLY A 72 9.45 0.92 15.37
N SER A 73 9.20 -0.34 15.69
CA SER A 73 10.02 -1.47 15.26
C SER A 73 9.46 -2.13 13.99
N GLY A 74 10.30 -2.92 13.32
CA GLY A 74 9.91 -3.90 12.32
C GLY A 74 10.73 -5.17 12.50
N ILE A 75 10.42 -6.22 11.74
CA ILE A 75 11.23 -7.45 11.72
C ILE A 75 12.49 -7.24 10.85
N ASP A 76 13.59 -7.86 11.28
CA ASP A 76 14.84 -7.96 10.53
C ASP A 76 15.14 -9.44 10.29
N LEU A 77 15.14 -9.84 9.01
CA LEU A 77 15.36 -11.22 8.59
C LEU A 77 16.83 -11.40 8.20
N ASP A 78 17.44 -12.47 8.67
CA ASP A 78 18.87 -12.77 8.49
C ASP A 78 19.32 -13.06 7.05
N GLY A 79 18.37 -13.26 6.13
CA GLY A 79 18.63 -13.59 4.73
C GLY A 79 19.00 -15.06 4.47
N VAL A 80 18.92 -15.93 5.48
CA VAL A 80 19.24 -17.35 5.41
C VAL A 80 17.98 -18.18 5.20
N ASP A 81 17.14 -18.30 6.23
CA ASP A 81 15.93 -19.13 6.22
C ASP A 81 14.76 -18.55 7.02
N GLN A 82 14.85 -17.30 7.47
CA GLN A 82 13.81 -16.67 8.29
C GLN A 82 12.62 -16.16 7.46
N TYR A 83 11.41 -16.40 7.99
CA TYR A 83 10.15 -15.83 7.49
C TYR A 83 9.08 -15.88 8.58
N VAL A 84 7.99 -15.12 8.42
CA VAL A 84 6.82 -15.19 9.30
C VAL A 84 5.73 -16.00 8.59
N GLU A 85 5.20 -17.01 9.26
CA GLU A 85 4.11 -17.84 8.78
C GLU A 85 2.80 -17.50 9.49
N THR A 86 1.70 -17.39 8.74
CA THR A 86 0.36 -17.23 9.32
C THR A 86 -0.24 -18.60 9.65
N PRO A 87 -1.19 -18.71 10.61
CA PRO A 87 -1.77 -19.99 10.99
C PRO A 87 -2.45 -20.68 9.82
N LEU A 88 -2.25 -22.00 9.67
CA LEU A 88 -2.86 -22.78 8.58
C LEU A 88 -4.39 -22.73 8.60
N ASP A 89 -4.99 -22.65 9.79
CA ASP A 89 -6.45 -22.55 9.95
C ASP A 89 -7.02 -21.24 9.37
N ASN A 90 -6.18 -20.21 9.18
CA ASN A 90 -6.56 -18.94 8.59
C ASN A 90 -6.20 -18.86 7.10
N GLU A 91 -5.58 -19.88 6.51
CA GLU A 91 -5.04 -19.86 5.15
C GLU A 91 -6.11 -19.50 4.09
N GLU A 92 -7.33 -20.02 4.24
CA GLU A 92 -8.44 -19.78 3.30
C GLU A 92 -8.88 -18.31 3.25
N MET A 93 -8.64 -17.50 4.31
CA MET A 93 -9.04 -16.08 4.30
C MET A 93 -8.26 -15.24 3.28
N PHE A 94 -7.11 -15.77 2.86
CA PHE A 94 -6.24 -15.14 1.87
C PHE A 94 -6.41 -15.75 0.47
N ASP A 95 -7.43 -16.59 0.25
CA ASP A 95 -7.80 -17.10 -1.07
C ASP A 95 -8.72 -16.12 -1.80
N PHE A 96 -8.11 -15.12 -2.45
CA PHE A 96 -8.82 -14.18 -3.30
C PHE A 96 -9.13 -14.84 -4.65
N GLN A 97 -10.41 -15.14 -4.92
CA GLN A 97 -10.90 -15.73 -6.18
C GLN A 97 -12.09 -14.94 -6.74
N ASP A 98 -12.41 -15.16 -8.02
CA ASP A 98 -13.60 -14.71 -8.77
C ASP A 98 -14.35 -13.50 -8.19
N ASP A 99 -14.15 -12.33 -8.80
CA ASP A 99 -14.74 -11.03 -8.44
C ASP A 99 -14.31 -10.44 -7.08
N THR A 100 -13.41 -11.08 -6.34
CA THR A 100 -12.71 -10.45 -5.21
C THR A 100 -11.35 -9.88 -5.62
N GLY A 101 -11.17 -8.58 -5.41
CA GLY A 101 -9.88 -7.92 -5.46
C GLY A 101 -9.32 -7.74 -4.06
N PHE A 102 -8.00 -7.61 -3.96
CA PHE A 102 -7.32 -7.30 -2.71
C PHE A 102 -6.22 -6.27 -2.96
N SER A 103 -5.65 -5.74 -1.89
CA SER A 103 -4.48 -4.87 -1.93
C SER A 103 -3.55 -5.26 -0.79
N ILE A 104 -2.24 -5.10 -0.98
CA ILE A 104 -1.23 -5.37 0.03
C ILE A 104 -0.40 -4.12 0.20
N SER A 105 -0.41 -3.54 1.40
CA SER A 105 0.45 -2.40 1.72
C SER A 105 1.56 -2.83 2.68
N ALA A 106 2.81 -2.54 2.33
CA ALA A 106 3.95 -2.86 3.20
C ALA A 106 5.07 -1.81 3.11
N TRP A 107 5.68 -1.52 4.25
CA TRP A 107 7.00 -0.87 4.30
C TRP A 107 8.06 -1.95 4.38
N TYR A 108 9.09 -1.84 3.54
CA TYR A 108 10.15 -2.82 3.47
C TYR A 108 11.46 -2.16 3.06
N LYS A 109 12.57 -2.83 3.37
CA LYS A 109 13.91 -2.47 2.91
C LYS A 109 14.59 -3.75 2.46
N VAL A 110 15.24 -3.70 1.30
CA VAL A 110 16.07 -4.81 0.84
C VAL A 110 17.47 -4.65 1.46
N GLY A 111 17.87 -5.60 2.28
CA GLY A 111 19.26 -5.70 2.74
C GLY A 111 20.17 -6.21 1.62
N GLU A 112 19.78 -7.35 1.03
CA GLU A 112 20.41 -7.94 -0.14
C GLU A 112 19.42 -8.89 -0.84
N PHE A 113 19.56 -9.05 -2.15
CA PHE A 113 18.93 -10.16 -2.86
C PHE A 113 19.90 -11.32 -3.02
N THR A 114 19.61 -12.45 -2.38
CA THR A 114 20.46 -13.64 -2.38
C THR A 114 19.97 -14.73 -3.34
N LYS A 115 18.71 -14.62 -3.81
CA LYS A 115 18.07 -15.58 -4.70
C LYS A 115 17.44 -14.90 -5.91
N SER A 116 17.42 -15.60 -7.03
CA SER A 116 16.45 -15.34 -8.09
C SER A 116 15.07 -15.64 -7.50
N TRP A 117 14.10 -14.73 -7.65
CA TRP A 117 12.73 -14.94 -7.14
C TRP A 117 12.65 -15.06 -5.60
N GLN A 118 12.97 -13.98 -4.90
CA GLN A 118 12.89 -13.86 -3.44
C GLN A 118 11.57 -13.19 -3.04
N ALA A 119 10.75 -13.84 -2.22
CA ALA A 119 9.45 -13.32 -1.81
C ALA A 119 9.58 -12.26 -0.70
N LEU A 120 8.79 -11.19 -0.81
CA LEU A 120 8.45 -10.32 0.31
C LEU A 120 7.26 -10.90 1.09
N ILE A 121 6.24 -11.36 0.36
CA ILE A 121 5.05 -12.02 0.90
C ILE A 121 4.45 -12.95 -0.15
N ALA A 122 3.98 -14.13 0.24
CA ALA A 122 3.42 -15.11 -0.69
C ALA A 122 2.38 -16.02 -0.02
N LYS A 123 1.31 -16.33 -0.76
CA LYS A 123 0.38 -17.43 -0.47
C LYS A 123 0.79 -18.74 -1.16
N GLY A 124 1.71 -18.64 -2.11
CA GLY A 124 2.40 -19.77 -2.72
C GLY A 124 2.73 -19.54 -4.19
N GLU A 125 3.05 -20.63 -4.87
CA GLU A 125 3.52 -20.64 -6.27
C GLU A 125 2.42 -20.93 -7.29
N GLY A 126 2.77 -20.86 -8.58
CA GLY A 126 1.86 -21.14 -9.68
C GLY A 126 0.78 -20.06 -9.80
N ASN A 127 -0.49 -20.46 -9.73
CA ASN A 127 -1.65 -19.57 -9.84
C ASN A 127 -1.99 -18.84 -8.53
N ARG A 128 -1.16 -18.97 -7.48
CA ARG A 128 -1.34 -18.28 -6.21
C ARG A 128 -0.67 -16.91 -6.23
N TRP A 129 -1.13 -16.03 -5.34
CA TRP A 129 -0.61 -14.67 -5.29
C TRP A 129 0.67 -14.54 -4.47
N ARG A 130 1.52 -13.57 -4.86
CA ARG A 130 2.79 -13.24 -4.21
C ARG A 130 3.32 -11.88 -4.66
N ILE A 131 4.15 -11.28 -3.82
CA ILE A 131 5.03 -10.16 -4.16
C ILE A 131 6.47 -10.65 -4.01
N HIS A 132 7.24 -10.63 -5.09
CA HIS A 132 8.59 -11.21 -5.14
C HIS A 132 9.54 -10.39 -6.00
N ARG A 133 10.85 -10.64 -5.84
CA ARG A 133 11.88 -10.17 -6.76
C ARG A 133 11.61 -10.69 -8.17
N ARG A 134 11.61 -9.80 -9.16
CA ARG A 134 11.40 -10.16 -10.56
C ARG A 134 12.64 -10.85 -11.14
N GLY A 135 12.69 -12.18 -11.07
CA GLY A 135 13.86 -12.93 -11.50
C GLY A 135 15.12 -12.50 -10.76
N ASP A 136 16.12 -12.02 -11.51
CA ASP A 136 17.39 -11.50 -11.01
C ASP A 136 17.47 -9.97 -11.02
N GLU A 137 16.36 -9.28 -11.29
CA GLU A 137 16.31 -7.81 -11.33
C GLU A 137 16.26 -7.24 -9.91
N ASN A 138 16.68 -5.98 -9.74
CA ASN A 138 16.63 -5.29 -8.44
C ASN A 138 15.26 -4.67 -8.16
N ILE A 139 14.18 -5.34 -8.57
CA ILE A 139 12.81 -4.81 -8.45
C ILE A 139 11.86 -5.88 -7.92
N LEU A 140 10.80 -5.45 -7.21
CA LEU A 140 9.67 -6.32 -6.88
C LEU A 140 8.59 -6.27 -7.97
N THR A 141 7.90 -7.40 -8.13
CA THR A 141 6.68 -7.54 -8.92
C THR A 141 5.65 -8.39 -8.18
N GLY A 142 4.39 -8.24 -8.55
CA GLY A 142 3.27 -9.03 -8.07
C GLY A 142 2.84 -10.12 -9.06
N ASN A 143 2.31 -11.21 -8.52
CA ASN A 143 1.62 -12.25 -9.28
C ASN A 143 0.30 -12.55 -8.56
N GLY A 144 -0.78 -12.79 -9.31
CA GLY A 144 -2.10 -13.14 -8.77
C GLY A 144 -2.80 -14.21 -9.60
N GLY A 145 -2.03 -15.06 -10.28
CA GLY A 145 -2.56 -16.03 -11.24
C GLY A 145 -1.54 -16.36 -12.32
N ASN A 146 -1.80 -15.92 -13.55
CA ASN A 146 -0.95 -16.26 -14.69
C ASN A 146 0.10 -15.18 -14.98
N GLY A 147 1.30 -15.38 -14.44
CA GLY A 147 2.47 -14.55 -14.71
C GLY A 147 2.53 -13.26 -13.92
N ASP A 148 3.72 -12.64 -13.96
CA ASP A 148 3.99 -11.42 -13.20
C ASP A 148 3.39 -10.20 -13.87
N VAL A 149 2.99 -9.22 -13.06
CA VAL A 149 2.68 -7.90 -13.56
C VAL A 149 3.94 -7.26 -14.20
N PRO A 150 3.78 -6.41 -15.23
CA PRO A 150 4.91 -5.76 -15.88
C PRO A 150 5.81 -4.99 -14.90
N ALA A 151 7.11 -4.99 -15.19
CA ALA A 151 8.09 -4.20 -14.45
C ALA A 151 7.75 -2.70 -14.47
N GLY A 152 7.93 -2.03 -13.34
CA GLY A 152 7.66 -0.59 -13.22
C GLY A 152 8.13 0.07 -11.92
N THR A 153 8.62 -0.72 -10.96
CA THR A 153 9.23 -0.22 -9.72
C THR A 153 10.69 0.20 -9.96
N PRO A 154 11.21 1.17 -9.18
CA PRO A 154 12.62 1.56 -9.24
C PRO A 154 13.53 0.43 -8.76
N ASP A 155 14.85 0.61 -8.91
CA ASP A 155 15.81 -0.21 -8.16
C ASP A 155 15.58 0.02 -6.67
N ILE A 156 15.32 -1.06 -5.93
CA ILE A 156 15.02 -1.06 -4.49
C ILE A 156 16.15 -1.70 -3.67
N ASN A 157 17.25 -2.11 -4.32
CA ASN A 157 18.44 -2.62 -3.67
C ASN A 157 19.41 -1.47 -3.36
N ASP A 158 18.89 -0.42 -2.73
CA ASP A 158 19.56 0.84 -2.43
C ASP A 158 19.77 1.06 -0.91
N GLY A 159 19.28 0.14 -0.08
CA GLY A 159 19.36 0.22 1.38
C GLY A 159 18.36 1.20 2.00
N GLU A 160 17.43 1.75 1.22
CA GLU A 160 16.40 2.67 1.69
C GLU A 160 15.08 1.94 1.99
N LEU A 161 14.21 2.59 2.78
CA LEU A 161 12.85 2.11 3.01
C LEU A 161 11.95 2.47 1.82
N HIS A 162 11.22 1.47 1.33
CA HIS A 162 10.25 1.59 0.25
C HIS A 162 8.85 1.24 0.76
N HIS A 163 7.83 1.81 0.12
CA HIS A 163 6.43 1.50 0.36
C HIS A 163 5.80 0.91 -0.89
N ILE A 164 5.11 -0.22 -0.76
CA ILE A 164 4.33 -0.85 -1.83
C ILE A 164 2.85 -0.89 -1.44
N VAL A 165 1.98 -0.78 -2.45
CA VAL A 165 0.52 -0.96 -2.37
C VAL A 165 0.04 -1.74 -3.59
#